data_AF-A0A2J8I179-F1
#
_entry.id   AF-A0A2J8I179-F1
#
_cell.length_a   1.000
_cell.length_b   1.000
_cell.length_c   1.000
_cell.angle_alpha   90.00
_cell.angle_beta   90.00
_cell.angle_gamma   90.00
#
_symmetry.space_group_name_H-M   'P 1'
#
loop_
_entity.id
_entity.type
_entity.pdbx_description
1 polymer ?
#
loop_
_entity_poly.entity_id
_entity_poly.type
_entity_poly.pdbx_seq_one_letter_code
_entity_poly.pdbx_strand_id
1 'polypeptide(L)'
;MGLSTLHFEKLFLHARQITPYLDGCLEETTTFNEPPPSLSPESIERLYNEIAERNPEAGQPYWLTRTWDLLCWQPVFVSFVAIYAQRALPDVSTISQNKQNCFIAGFSFRDHEWTHARRATLIKKAGQQLSHLFETYRDAINQWGRIRPGFTHHLLADHLLNCLVRLQEIRPSYSNNTILRHAQLWLEAFDLPQKHISNLKIDSTTNKLKLVRTSCCLVYKCEGRSLCANCPRLEANKLTNLITAKEVTA
;
A
#
# COMPACT_ATOMS: atom_id res chain seq x y z
N MET A 1 -7.53 26.76 -16.63
CA MET A 1 -7.31 25.44 -16.01
C MET A 1 -6.07 25.57 -15.13
N GLY A 2 -6.20 25.33 -13.81
CA GLY A 2 -5.13 25.59 -12.85
C GLY A 2 -3.99 24.58 -12.96
N LEU A 3 -2.79 24.93 -12.46
CA LEU A 3 -1.65 24.02 -12.42
C LEU A 3 -1.94 22.77 -11.56
N SER A 4 -2.77 22.87 -10.52
CA SER A 4 -3.18 21.72 -9.69
C SER A 4 -4.01 20.70 -10.48
N THR A 5 -5.00 21.17 -11.26
CA THR A 5 -5.86 20.34 -12.09
C THR A 5 -5.05 19.46 -13.06
N LEU A 6 -4.01 20.01 -13.68
CA LEU A 6 -3.14 19.26 -14.59
C LEU A 6 -2.33 18.16 -13.88
N HIS A 7 -1.91 18.37 -12.63
CA HIS A 7 -1.23 17.33 -11.83
C HIS A 7 -2.17 16.18 -11.50
N PHE A 8 -3.44 16.48 -11.18
CA PHE A 8 -4.46 15.45 -10.96
C PHE A 8 -4.76 14.64 -12.22
N GLU A 9 -4.95 15.28 -13.37
CA GLU A 9 -5.17 14.56 -14.64
C GLU A 9 -4.02 13.58 -14.95
N LYS A 10 -2.77 14.03 -14.79
CA LYS A 10 -1.60 13.17 -14.95
C LYS A 10 -1.54 12.05 -13.92
N LEU A 11 -1.94 12.32 -12.68
CA LEU A 11 -2.00 11.31 -11.63
C LEU A 11 -2.98 10.20 -12.01
N PHE A 12 -4.19 10.57 -12.39
CA PHE A 12 -5.24 9.62 -12.74
C PHE A 12 -4.84 8.78 -13.95
N LEU A 13 -4.26 9.41 -14.98
CA LEU A 13 -3.74 8.71 -16.14
C LEU A 13 -2.67 7.68 -15.77
N HIS A 14 -1.66 8.08 -15.00
CA HIS A 14 -0.58 7.17 -14.60
C HIS A 14 -1.06 6.07 -13.65
N ALA A 15 -1.99 6.37 -12.74
CA ALA A 15 -2.53 5.40 -11.81
C ALA A 15 -3.33 4.32 -12.55
N ARG A 16 -4.19 4.72 -13.50
CA ARG A 16 -4.97 3.80 -14.34
C ARG A 16 -4.11 2.90 -15.23
N GLN A 17 -2.95 3.39 -15.68
CA GLN A 17 -1.98 2.58 -16.44
C GLN A 17 -1.37 1.44 -15.60
N ILE A 18 -1.30 1.57 -14.28
CA ILE A 18 -0.82 0.50 -13.39
C ILE A 18 -1.90 -0.58 -13.22
N THR A 19 -3.15 -0.16 -13.02
CA THR A 19 -4.29 -1.06 -12.92
C THR A 19 -5.59 -0.29 -13.13
N PRO A 20 -6.62 -0.88 -13.79
CA PRO A 20 -7.92 -0.23 -13.97
C PRO A 20 -8.64 0.09 -12.64
N TYR A 21 -8.23 -0.52 -11.53
CA TYR A 21 -8.82 -0.26 -10.20
C TYR A 21 -8.33 1.03 -9.54
N LEU A 22 -7.32 1.69 -10.13
CA LEU A 22 -6.83 3.02 -9.73
C LEU A 22 -7.37 4.10 -10.68
N ASP A 23 -8.68 4.10 -10.92
CA ASP A 23 -9.36 5.13 -11.70
C ASP A 23 -9.68 6.34 -10.81
N GLY A 24 -9.11 7.50 -11.13
CA GLY A 24 -9.18 8.69 -10.30
C GLY A 24 -10.03 9.79 -10.92
N CYS A 25 -10.72 10.57 -10.09
CA CYS A 25 -11.43 11.78 -10.54
C CYS A 25 -11.30 12.94 -9.53
N LEU A 26 -11.65 14.15 -9.98
CA LEU A 26 -11.86 15.28 -9.09
C LEU A 26 -13.31 15.30 -8.62
N GLU A 27 -13.51 15.58 -7.33
CA GLU A 27 -14.85 15.75 -6.77
C GLU A 27 -15.48 17.05 -7.27
N GLU A 28 -16.74 16.98 -7.67
CA GLU A 28 -17.54 18.16 -7.95
C GLU A 28 -17.78 18.92 -6.65
N THR A 29 -17.36 20.18 -6.61
CA THR A 29 -17.36 20.99 -5.39
C THR A 29 -18.77 21.52 -5.10
N THR A 30 -19.68 20.65 -4.68
CA THR A 30 -21.07 21.03 -4.37
C THR A 30 -21.26 21.43 -2.90
N THR A 31 -20.40 20.95 -1.98
CA THR A 31 -20.44 21.32 -0.55
C THR A 31 -19.03 21.58 0.02
N PHE A 32 -18.61 22.86 0.07
CA PHE A 32 -17.30 23.27 0.60
C PHE A 32 -17.09 23.00 2.11
N ASN A 33 -18.16 22.71 2.87
CA ASN A 33 -18.13 22.63 4.33
C ASN A 33 -18.14 21.21 4.90
N GLU A 34 -18.32 20.18 4.08
CA GLU A 34 -18.24 18.80 4.57
C GLU A 34 -16.79 18.31 4.46
N PRO A 35 -16.26 17.57 5.45
CA PRO A 35 -14.97 16.91 5.28
C PRO A 35 -14.99 16.04 4.01
N PRO A 36 -13.86 15.88 3.30
CA PRO A 36 -13.79 14.98 2.15
C PRO A 36 -14.28 13.59 2.57
N PRO A 37 -15.06 12.89 1.71
CA PRO A 37 -15.64 11.60 2.06
C PRO A 37 -14.56 10.53 2.23
N SER A 38 -14.03 10.42 3.44
CA SER A 38 -13.28 9.26 3.87
C SER A 38 -14.23 8.06 4.00
N LEU A 39 -13.69 6.84 3.90
CA LEU A 39 -14.49 5.64 4.18
C LEU A 39 -15.01 5.70 5.61
N SER A 40 -16.34 5.74 5.76
CA SER A 40 -16.97 5.75 7.08
C SER A 40 -16.70 4.44 7.84
N PRO A 41 -16.68 4.45 9.19
CA PRO A 41 -16.52 3.22 9.97
C PRO A 41 -17.51 2.11 9.60
N GLU A 42 -18.77 2.47 9.31
CA GLU A 42 -19.81 1.52 8.86
C GLU A 42 -19.52 0.94 7.48
N SER A 43 -18.90 1.73 6.59
CA SER A 43 -18.47 1.26 5.26
C SER A 43 -17.32 0.27 5.36
N ILE A 44 -16.40 0.49 6.31
CA ILE A 44 -15.29 -0.41 6.61
C ILE A 44 -15.80 -1.72 7.23
N GLU A 45 -16.72 -1.64 8.21
CA GLU A 45 -17.35 -2.83 8.79
C GLU A 45 -18.12 -3.64 7.74
N ARG A 46 -18.86 -2.96 6.86
CA ARG A 46 -19.57 -3.61 5.76
C ARG A 46 -18.64 -4.32 4.79
N LEU A 47 -17.49 -3.71 4.47
CA LEU A 47 -16.46 -4.37 3.66
C LEU A 47 -15.97 -5.66 4.33
N TYR A 48 -15.71 -5.63 5.63
CA TYR A 48 -15.30 -6.81 6.40
C TYR A 48 -16.37 -7.91 6.37
N ASN A 49 -17.64 -7.56 6.63
CA ASN A 49 -18.75 -8.51 6.64
C ASN A 49 -18.95 -9.17 5.26
N GLU A 50 -18.91 -8.40 4.18
CA GLU A 50 -19.02 -8.95 2.82
C GLU A 50 -17.84 -9.86 2.46
N ILE A 51 -16.63 -9.57 2.93
CA ILE A 51 -15.47 -10.47 2.75
C ILE A 51 -15.70 -11.78 3.51
N ALA A 52 -16.24 -11.69 4.73
CA ALA A 52 -16.54 -12.84 5.58
C ALA A 52 -17.63 -13.73 4.97
N GLU A 53 -18.74 -13.14 4.52
CA GLU A 53 -19.84 -13.85 3.85
C GLU A 53 -19.39 -14.55 2.56
N ARG A 54 -18.50 -13.91 1.80
CA ARG A 54 -18.01 -14.48 0.53
C ARG A 54 -16.93 -15.54 0.70
N ASN A 55 -16.23 -15.57 1.84
CA ASN A 55 -15.13 -16.51 2.09
C ASN A 55 -15.21 -17.06 3.53
N PRO A 56 -16.33 -17.69 3.95
CA PRO A 56 -16.52 -18.15 5.31
C PRO A 56 -15.44 -19.17 5.74
N GLU A 57 -14.94 -19.96 4.79
CA GLU A 57 -13.91 -20.98 4.99
C GLU A 57 -12.54 -20.41 5.38
N ALA A 58 -12.25 -19.16 5.01
CA ALA A 58 -10.94 -18.56 5.23
C ALA A 58 -10.74 -18.04 6.67
N GLY A 59 -11.85 -17.75 7.35
CA GLY A 59 -11.92 -17.33 8.75
C GLY A 59 -11.45 -15.89 9.01
N GLN A 60 -11.80 -15.40 10.20
CA GLN A 60 -11.53 -14.03 10.67
C GLN A 60 -10.11 -13.49 10.39
N PRO A 61 -9.02 -14.26 10.57
CA PRO A 61 -7.68 -13.75 10.26
C PRO A 61 -7.54 -13.31 8.81
N TYR A 62 -8.11 -14.05 7.85
CA TYR A 62 -8.11 -13.64 6.44
C TYR A 62 -8.97 -12.40 6.22
N TRP A 63 -10.19 -12.37 6.77
CA TRP A 63 -11.13 -11.25 6.58
C TRP A 63 -10.53 -9.93 7.07
N LEU A 64 -9.91 -9.91 8.26
CA LEU A 64 -9.21 -8.74 8.80
C LEU A 64 -8.01 -8.34 7.93
N THR A 65 -7.18 -9.31 7.54
CA THR A 65 -6.00 -9.05 6.69
C THR A 65 -6.43 -8.42 5.36
N ARG A 66 -7.44 -9.00 4.73
CA ARG A 66 -7.94 -8.55 3.43
C ARG A 66 -8.59 -7.18 3.52
N THR A 67 -9.37 -6.92 4.57
CA THR A 67 -9.98 -5.60 4.82
C THR A 67 -8.89 -4.55 4.95
N TRP A 68 -7.88 -4.79 5.81
CA TRP A 68 -6.75 -3.88 5.99
C TRP A 68 -5.99 -3.60 4.69
N ASP A 69 -5.62 -4.65 3.95
CA ASP A 69 -4.92 -4.52 2.67
C ASP A 69 -5.73 -3.68 1.67
N LEU A 70 -7.07 -3.84 1.64
CA LEU A 70 -7.95 -3.08 0.75
C LEU A 70 -8.13 -1.62 1.14
N LEU A 71 -8.02 -1.28 2.42
CA LEU A 71 -8.03 0.11 2.87
C LEU A 71 -6.72 0.80 2.47
N CYS A 72 -5.58 0.17 2.74
CA CYS A 72 -4.28 0.81 2.58
C CYS A 72 -3.75 0.86 1.15
N TRP A 73 -4.17 -0.04 0.24
CA TRP A 73 -3.47 -0.17 -1.04
C TRP A 73 -3.57 1.07 -1.94
N GLN A 74 -4.77 1.66 -2.14
CA GLN A 74 -4.88 2.81 -3.05
C GLN A 74 -4.09 4.03 -2.54
N PRO A 75 -4.20 4.46 -1.27
CA PRO A 75 -3.43 5.61 -0.78
C PRO A 75 -1.92 5.41 -0.95
N VAL A 76 -1.41 4.20 -0.73
CA VAL A 76 0.01 3.89 -0.98
C VAL A 76 0.34 3.97 -2.46
N PHE A 77 -0.42 3.29 -3.33
CA PHE A 77 -0.14 3.30 -4.77
C PHE A 77 -0.21 4.72 -5.36
N VAL A 78 -1.21 5.51 -4.97
CA VAL A 78 -1.37 6.92 -5.38
C VAL A 78 -0.16 7.75 -4.95
N SER A 79 0.31 7.59 -3.71
CA SER A 79 1.51 8.26 -3.20
C SER A 79 2.75 7.91 -4.02
N PHE A 80 2.92 6.63 -4.37
CA PHE A 80 4.01 6.18 -5.22
C PHE A 80 3.92 6.79 -6.63
N VAL A 81 2.75 6.74 -7.26
CA VAL A 81 2.55 7.33 -8.59
C VAL A 81 2.90 8.82 -8.58
N ALA A 82 2.35 9.58 -7.63
CA ALA A 82 2.60 11.01 -7.50
C ALA A 82 4.10 11.32 -7.36
N ILE A 83 4.77 10.66 -6.41
CA ILE A 83 6.18 10.93 -6.08
C ILE A 83 7.12 10.50 -7.21
N TYR A 84 6.91 9.32 -7.80
CA TYR A 84 7.82 8.76 -8.78
C TYR A 84 7.54 9.25 -10.20
N ALA A 85 6.28 9.49 -10.57
CA ALA A 85 5.95 10.01 -11.90
C ALA A 85 6.05 11.54 -11.99
N GLN A 86 5.59 12.27 -10.97
CA GLN A 86 5.43 13.72 -11.05
C GLN A 86 6.36 14.52 -10.15
N ARG A 87 7.07 13.87 -9.22
CA ARG A 87 7.92 14.54 -8.21
C ARG A 87 7.14 15.58 -7.38
N ALA A 88 5.89 15.25 -7.10
CA ALA A 88 4.97 16.05 -6.32
C ALA A 88 4.04 15.12 -5.53
N LEU A 89 3.34 15.63 -4.53
CA LEU A 89 2.45 14.84 -3.68
C LEU A 89 1.17 15.66 -3.38
N PRO A 90 -0.04 15.17 -3.69
CA PRO A 90 -1.27 15.76 -3.19
C PRO A 90 -1.41 15.47 -1.69
N ASP A 91 -2.32 16.11 -0.98
CA ASP A 91 -2.66 15.70 0.37
C ASP A 91 -3.39 14.35 0.37
N VAL A 92 -2.60 13.27 0.45
CA VAL A 92 -3.14 11.89 0.41
C VAL A 92 -3.94 11.52 1.66
N SER A 93 -3.96 12.37 2.71
CA SER A 93 -4.88 12.17 3.83
C SER A 93 -6.33 12.55 3.47
N THR A 94 -6.52 13.30 2.39
CA THR A 94 -7.83 13.73 1.88
C THR A 94 -8.37 12.82 0.78
N ILE A 95 -7.72 11.68 0.53
CA ILE A 95 -8.16 10.73 -0.49
C ILE A 95 -9.51 10.11 -0.10
N SER A 96 -10.46 10.21 -1.02
CA SER A 96 -11.73 9.51 -0.93
C SER A 96 -11.62 8.19 -1.68
N GLN A 97 -12.01 7.09 -1.06
CA GLN A 97 -11.93 5.75 -1.65
C GLN A 97 -13.33 5.19 -1.87
N ASN A 98 -13.52 4.56 -3.03
CA ASN A 98 -14.82 3.99 -3.39
C ASN A 98 -14.86 2.48 -3.05
N LYS A 99 -15.70 2.11 -2.08
CA LYS A 99 -16.01 0.71 -1.78
C LYS A 99 -17.02 0.16 -2.79
N GLN A 100 -16.67 -0.96 -3.42
CA GLN A 100 -17.49 -1.68 -4.40
C GLN A 100 -17.54 -3.16 -4.01
N ASN A 101 -18.64 -3.59 -3.38
CA ASN A 101 -18.77 -4.93 -2.79
C ASN A 101 -17.54 -5.26 -1.89
N CYS A 102 -17.00 -6.47 -2.00
CA CYS A 102 -15.82 -6.96 -1.27
C CYS A 102 -14.48 -6.34 -1.72
N PHE A 103 -14.49 -5.15 -2.32
CA PHE A 103 -13.32 -4.52 -2.91
C PHE A 103 -13.37 -3.00 -2.77
N ILE A 104 -12.21 -2.36 -2.87
CA ILE A 104 -12.08 -0.90 -2.91
C ILE A 104 -11.42 -0.59 -4.24
N ALA A 105 -12.07 0.22 -5.09
CA ALA A 105 -11.60 0.57 -6.43
C ALA A 105 -12.13 1.94 -6.85
N GLY A 106 -11.28 2.71 -7.50
CA GLY A 106 -11.50 4.12 -7.77
C GLY A 106 -11.22 5.02 -6.56
N PHE A 107 -10.78 6.26 -6.82
CA PHE A 107 -10.50 7.25 -5.79
C PHE A 107 -10.82 8.67 -6.28
N SER A 108 -11.02 9.60 -5.35
CA SER A 108 -11.21 11.01 -5.69
C SER A 108 -10.45 11.94 -4.77
N PHE A 109 -10.23 13.15 -5.26
CA PHE A 109 -9.69 14.27 -4.50
C PHE A 109 -10.53 15.52 -4.79
N ARG A 110 -10.63 16.42 -3.83
CA ARG A 110 -10.97 17.82 -4.11
C ARG A 110 -9.74 18.51 -4.70
N ASP A 111 -9.95 19.46 -5.60
CA ASP A 111 -8.82 20.21 -6.16
C ASP A 111 -8.12 21.02 -5.06
N HIS A 112 -6.79 20.89 -4.98
CA HIS A 112 -5.95 21.56 -4.00
C HIS A 112 -4.49 21.63 -4.47
N GLU A 113 -3.69 22.45 -3.79
CA GLU A 113 -2.28 22.60 -4.12
C GLU A 113 -1.44 21.36 -3.81
N TRP A 114 -0.52 21.05 -4.70
CA TRP A 114 0.40 19.92 -4.54
C TRP A 114 1.67 20.37 -3.83
N THR A 115 2.24 19.47 -3.03
CA THR A 115 3.57 19.67 -2.45
C THR A 115 4.64 19.28 -3.47
N HIS A 116 5.50 20.23 -3.83
CA HIS A 116 6.67 20.00 -4.69
C HIS A 116 7.95 20.03 -3.86
N ALA A 117 8.71 18.93 -3.86
CA ALA A 117 9.94 18.84 -3.09
C ALA A 117 10.85 17.72 -3.62
N ARG A 118 12.03 17.57 -2.99
CA ARG A 118 12.89 16.41 -3.22
C ARG A 118 12.18 15.14 -2.76
N ARG A 119 12.49 14.03 -3.44
CA ARG A 119 11.84 12.74 -3.21
C ARG A 119 11.84 12.28 -1.75
N ALA A 120 12.94 12.42 -1.03
CA ALA A 120 13.02 12.06 0.39
C ALA A 120 12.03 12.87 1.25
N THR A 121 11.90 14.17 0.99
CA THR A 121 10.93 15.04 1.67
C THR A 121 9.49 14.63 1.35
N LEU A 122 9.19 14.30 0.10
CA LEU A 122 7.86 13.84 -0.30
C LEU A 122 7.53 12.48 0.34
N ILE A 123 8.47 11.54 0.38
CA ILE A 123 8.28 10.24 1.05
C ILE A 123 7.99 10.44 2.54
N LYS A 124 8.75 11.30 3.22
CA LYS A 124 8.50 11.64 4.63
C LYS A 124 7.09 12.21 4.84
N LYS A 125 6.67 13.16 3.99
CA LYS A 125 5.34 13.77 4.07
C LYS A 125 4.22 12.75 3.79
N ALA A 126 4.40 11.89 2.78
CA ALA A 126 3.46 10.82 2.50
C ALA A 126 3.35 9.84 3.68
N GLY A 127 4.47 9.45 4.30
CA GLY A 127 4.46 8.60 5.49
C GLY A 127 3.65 9.21 6.64
N GLN A 128 3.81 10.52 6.90
CA GLN A 128 3.02 11.23 7.92
C GLN A 128 1.52 11.24 7.59
N GLN A 129 1.15 11.64 6.38
CA GLN A 129 -0.26 11.72 5.95
C GLN A 129 -0.95 10.35 5.95
N LEU A 130 -0.26 9.33 5.43
CA LEU A 130 -0.76 7.97 5.40
C LEU A 130 -0.82 7.32 6.78
N SER A 131 0.15 7.60 7.67
CA SER A 131 0.10 7.08 9.04
C SER A 131 -1.13 7.61 9.77
N HIS A 132 -1.45 8.90 9.61
CA HIS A 132 -2.68 9.47 10.18
C HIS A 132 -3.93 8.78 9.61
N LEU A 133 -4.01 8.64 8.29
CA LEU A 133 -5.13 7.96 7.63
C LEU A 133 -5.28 6.49 8.06
N PHE A 134 -4.18 5.76 8.20
CA PHE A 134 -4.22 4.35 8.59
C PHE A 134 -4.56 4.19 10.08
N GLU A 135 -4.26 5.18 10.91
CA GLU A 135 -4.74 5.20 12.30
C GLU A 135 -6.27 5.27 12.35
N THR A 136 -6.90 6.15 11.54
CA THR A 136 -8.36 6.27 11.55
C THR A 136 -9.05 4.99 11.08
N TYR A 137 -8.49 4.31 10.07
CA TYR A 137 -8.97 2.99 9.65
C TYR A 137 -8.82 1.92 10.73
N ARG A 138 -7.69 1.93 11.45
CA ARG A 138 -7.44 1.01 12.55
C ARG A 138 -8.41 1.25 13.71
N ASP A 139 -8.64 2.50 14.07
CA ASP A 139 -9.58 2.88 15.11
C ASP A 139 -11.00 2.45 14.76
N ALA A 140 -11.43 2.66 13.50
CA ALA A 140 -12.71 2.18 13.01
C ALA A 140 -12.85 0.65 13.13
N ILE A 141 -11.83 -0.11 12.71
CA ILE A 141 -11.83 -1.58 12.86
C ILE A 141 -11.87 -2.00 14.33
N ASN A 142 -11.16 -1.29 15.21
CA ASN A 142 -11.08 -1.63 16.63
C ASN A 142 -12.39 -1.35 17.41
N GLN A 143 -13.40 -0.73 16.79
CA GLN A 143 -14.73 -0.57 17.40
C GLN A 143 -15.50 -1.90 17.47
N TRP A 144 -15.30 -2.80 16.51
CA TRP A 144 -16.03 -4.08 16.39
C TRP A 144 -15.09 -5.30 16.29
N GLY A 145 -13.80 -5.08 16.03
CA GLY A 145 -12.78 -6.12 15.94
C GLY A 145 -11.53 -5.76 16.75
N ARG A 146 -10.46 -6.54 16.58
CA ARG A 146 -9.14 -6.21 17.12
C ARG A 146 -8.09 -6.38 16.05
N ILE A 147 -7.46 -5.29 15.65
CA ILE A 147 -6.32 -5.30 14.74
C ILE A 147 -5.12 -4.61 15.39
N ARG A 148 -4.05 -5.38 15.62
CA ARG A 148 -2.88 -4.90 16.39
C ARG A 148 -1.92 -4.12 15.48
N PRO A 149 -1.31 -3.01 15.95
CA PRO A 149 -0.34 -2.23 15.17
C PRO A 149 0.81 -3.09 14.64
N GLY A 150 1.37 -3.98 15.46
CA GLY A 150 2.47 -4.85 15.02
C GLY A 150 2.11 -5.75 13.82
N PHE A 151 0.84 -6.17 13.71
CA PHE A 151 0.37 -6.94 12.57
C PHE A 151 0.24 -6.08 11.31
N THR A 152 -0.38 -4.90 11.43
CA THR A 152 -0.57 -3.98 10.30
C THR A 152 0.75 -3.39 9.81
N HIS A 153 1.73 -3.17 10.70
CA HIS A 153 3.07 -2.72 10.35
C HIS A 153 3.80 -3.71 9.45
N HIS A 154 3.66 -5.02 9.69
CA HIS A 154 4.24 -6.04 8.81
C HIS A 154 3.58 -6.05 7.43
N LEU A 155 2.25 -5.94 7.36
CA LEU A 155 1.52 -5.83 6.09
C LEU A 155 1.95 -4.59 5.31
N LEU A 156 2.04 -3.44 5.98
CA LEU A 156 2.45 -2.18 5.38
C LEU A 156 3.90 -2.22 4.89
N ALA A 157 4.83 -2.75 5.67
CA ALA A 157 6.22 -2.92 5.25
C ALA A 157 6.30 -3.76 3.96
N ASP A 158 5.65 -4.92 3.93
CA ASP A 158 5.60 -5.76 2.73
C ASP A 158 4.96 -5.04 1.54
N HIS A 159 3.91 -4.26 1.78
CA HIS A 159 3.22 -3.50 0.73
C HIS A 159 4.11 -2.41 0.12
N LEU A 160 4.81 -1.63 0.95
CA LEU A 160 5.76 -0.59 0.53
C LEU A 160 6.92 -1.19 -0.30
N LEU A 161 7.51 -2.29 0.19
CA LEU A 161 8.60 -2.98 -0.51
C LEU A 161 8.12 -3.58 -1.83
N ASN A 162 6.89 -4.11 -1.88
CA ASN A 162 6.31 -4.62 -3.11
C ASN A 162 6.08 -3.50 -4.14
N CYS A 163 5.65 -2.31 -3.71
CA CYS A 163 5.53 -1.14 -4.59
C CYS A 163 6.88 -0.72 -5.17
N LEU A 164 7.96 -0.83 -4.41
CA LEU A 164 9.31 -0.54 -4.88
C LEU A 164 9.84 -1.57 -5.89
N VAL A 165 9.58 -2.86 -5.67
CA VAL A 165 9.89 -3.91 -6.66
C VAL A 165 9.13 -3.65 -7.97
N ARG A 166 7.82 -3.38 -7.88
CA ARG A 166 7.00 -3.02 -9.04
C ARG A 166 7.49 -1.75 -9.75
N LEU A 167 7.95 -0.75 -9.00
CA LEU A 167 8.57 0.45 -9.59
C LEU A 167 9.79 0.08 -10.42
N GLN A 168 10.62 -0.86 -9.95
CA GLN A 168 11.80 -1.32 -10.68
C GLN A 168 11.43 -2.09 -11.95
N GLU A 169 10.36 -2.89 -11.93
CA GLU A 169 9.83 -3.60 -13.09
C GLU A 169 9.35 -2.61 -14.17
N ILE A 170 8.58 -1.58 -13.77
CA ILE A 170 8.02 -0.57 -14.69
C ILE A 170 9.12 0.39 -15.17
N ARG A 171 10.13 0.67 -14.33
CA ARG A 171 11.25 1.58 -14.64
C ARG A 171 12.58 0.90 -14.39
N PRO A 172 13.08 0.08 -15.35
CA PRO A 172 14.30 -0.71 -15.19
C PRO A 172 15.58 0.10 -14.94
N SER A 173 15.56 1.42 -15.19
CA SER A 173 16.66 2.35 -14.88
C SER A 173 16.93 2.51 -13.39
N TYR A 174 15.99 2.14 -12.51
CA TYR A 174 16.25 2.07 -11.08
C TYR A 174 17.16 0.86 -10.75
N SER A 175 18.38 1.15 -10.30
CA SER A 175 19.31 0.15 -9.79
C SER A 175 18.82 -0.48 -8.47
N ASN A 176 19.32 -1.67 -8.14
CA ASN A 176 19.03 -2.33 -6.86
C ASN A 176 19.40 -1.41 -5.67
N ASN A 177 20.55 -0.75 -5.72
CA ASN A 177 20.99 0.20 -4.68
C ASN A 177 20.03 1.38 -4.53
N THR A 178 19.50 1.91 -5.63
CA THR A 178 18.51 3.00 -5.58
C THR A 178 17.20 2.54 -4.92
N ILE A 179 16.73 1.34 -5.26
CA ILE A 179 15.54 0.76 -4.65
C ILE A 179 15.74 0.50 -3.15
N LEU A 180 16.89 -0.06 -2.74
CA LEU A 180 17.21 -0.28 -1.33
C LEU A 180 17.25 1.03 -0.54
N ARG A 181 17.83 2.10 -1.10
CA ARG A 181 17.81 3.43 -0.46
C ARG A 181 16.39 3.98 -0.33
N HIS A 182 15.54 3.79 -1.33
CA HIS A 182 14.14 4.20 -1.24
C HIS A 182 13.35 3.35 -0.24
N ALA A 183 13.67 2.05 -0.10
CA ALA A 183 13.09 1.20 0.93
C ALA A 183 13.40 1.74 2.33
N GLN A 184 14.65 2.18 2.58
CA GLN A 184 15.02 2.82 3.85
C GLN A 184 14.15 4.03 4.14
N LEU A 185 14.02 4.94 3.17
CA LEU A 185 13.24 6.17 3.31
C LEU A 185 11.76 5.89 3.58
N TRP A 186 11.17 4.91 2.87
CA TRP A 186 9.77 4.54 3.09
C TRP A 186 9.55 3.89 4.45
N LEU A 187 10.44 2.98 4.87
CA LEU A 187 10.32 2.38 6.20
C LEU A 187 10.53 3.41 7.32
N GLU A 188 11.48 4.32 7.17
CA GLU A 188 11.72 5.42 8.12
C GLU A 188 10.51 6.36 8.20
N ALA A 189 9.86 6.68 7.09
CA ALA A 189 8.70 7.57 7.06
C ALA A 189 7.47 7.03 7.82
N PHE A 190 7.44 5.73 8.12
CA PHE A 190 6.39 5.06 8.90
C PHE A 190 6.90 4.50 10.24
N ASP A 191 8.12 4.87 10.65
CA ASP A 191 8.79 4.33 11.85
C ASP A 191 8.84 2.78 11.88
N LEU A 192 8.99 2.17 10.71
CA LEU A 192 9.04 0.72 10.53
C LEU A 192 10.46 0.18 10.66
N PRO A 193 10.65 -1.05 11.19
CA PRO A 193 11.97 -1.65 11.33
C PRO A 193 12.71 -1.83 10.00
N GLN A 194 13.92 -1.28 9.90
CA GLN A 194 14.78 -1.39 8.72
C GLN A 194 15.16 -2.84 8.35
N LYS A 195 15.08 -3.78 9.30
CA LYS A 195 15.31 -5.21 9.05
C LYS A 195 14.43 -5.79 7.93
N HIS A 196 13.28 -5.18 7.65
CA HIS A 196 12.42 -5.59 6.54
C HIS A 196 13.10 -5.50 5.17
N ILE A 197 14.13 -4.68 5.01
CA ILE A 197 14.90 -4.59 3.76
C ILE A 197 15.56 -5.92 3.40
N SER A 198 15.93 -6.73 4.40
CA SER A 198 16.53 -8.05 4.18
C SER A 198 15.63 -9.03 3.40
N ASN A 199 14.33 -8.71 3.31
CA ASN A 199 13.35 -9.45 2.52
C ASN A 199 13.40 -9.15 1.02
N LEU A 200 14.09 -8.07 0.61
CA LEU A 200 14.40 -7.81 -0.78
C LEU A 200 15.62 -8.65 -1.17
N LYS A 201 15.38 -9.69 -1.97
CA LYS A 201 16.41 -10.61 -2.46
C LYS A 201 16.74 -10.27 -3.91
N ILE A 202 17.98 -10.48 -4.32
CA ILE A 202 18.34 -10.37 -5.73
C ILE A 202 17.90 -11.65 -6.42
N ASP A 203 17.15 -11.51 -7.51
CA ASP A 203 16.83 -12.62 -8.39
C ASP A 203 18.04 -12.93 -9.29
N SER A 204 18.55 -14.16 -9.23
CA SER A 204 19.75 -14.57 -9.96
C SER A 204 19.58 -14.56 -11.47
N THR A 205 18.36 -14.64 -11.98
CA THR A 205 18.09 -14.67 -13.43
C THR A 205 18.00 -13.27 -14.00
N THR A 206 17.28 -12.38 -13.30
CA THR A 206 17.00 -11.02 -13.80
C THR A 206 17.97 -9.97 -13.25
N ASN A 207 18.74 -10.30 -12.20
CA ASN A 207 19.54 -9.38 -11.40
C ASN A 207 18.75 -8.19 -10.83
N LYS A 208 17.43 -8.35 -10.69
CA LYS A 208 16.52 -7.37 -10.08
C LYS A 208 16.08 -7.82 -8.70
N LEU A 209 15.56 -6.89 -7.90
CA LEU A 209 15.08 -7.22 -6.57
C LEU A 209 13.72 -7.93 -6.67
N LYS A 210 13.55 -8.98 -5.88
CA LYS A 210 12.26 -9.62 -5.59
C LYS A 210 11.99 -9.57 -4.10
N LEU A 211 10.72 -9.45 -3.74
CA LEU A 211 10.30 -9.45 -2.34
C LEU A 211 9.92 -10.87 -1.90
N VAL A 212 10.39 -11.29 -0.72
CA VAL A 212 9.81 -12.39 0.06
C VAL A 212 9.10 -11.77 1.26
N ARG A 213 7.76 -11.85 1.33
CA ARG A 213 7.00 -11.16 2.38
C ARG A 213 7.28 -11.72 3.76
N THR A 214 7.16 -10.88 4.79
CA THR A 214 7.15 -11.31 6.20
C THR A 214 5.76 -11.80 6.61
N SER A 215 4.74 -11.20 6.04
CA SER A 215 3.32 -11.45 6.32
C SER A 215 2.69 -12.40 5.30
N CYS A 216 1.71 -13.17 5.75
CA CYS A 216 0.87 -13.98 4.88
C CYS A 216 -0.48 -13.29 4.71
N CYS A 217 -0.90 -13.04 3.47
CA CYS A 217 -2.25 -12.50 3.20
C CYS A 217 -3.38 -13.53 3.43
N LEU A 218 -3.04 -14.77 3.78
CA LEU A 218 -3.97 -15.87 4.07
C LEU A 218 -4.93 -16.26 2.93
N VAL A 219 -4.77 -15.70 1.73
CA VAL A 219 -5.63 -16.00 0.57
C VAL A 219 -5.67 -17.47 0.20
N TYR A 220 -4.64 -18.25 0.54
CA TYR A 220 -4.60 -19.70 0.33
C TYR A 220 -5.64 -20.47 1.15
N LYS A 221 -6.25 -19.83 2.15
CA LYS A 221 -7.35 -20.41 2.92
C LYS A 221 -8.68 -20.29 2.20
N CYS A 222 -8.78 -19.41 1.19
CA CYS A 222 -9.98 -19.34 0.36
C CYS A 222 -10.03 -20.53 -0.59
N GLU A 223 -11.25 -20.98 -0.91
CA GLU A 223 -11.46 -22.15 -1.76
C GLU A 223 -10.75 -22.01 -3.12
N GLY A 224 -10.03 -23.07 -3.51
CA GLY A 224 -9.32 -23.13 -4.80
C GLY A 224 -8.12 -22.19 -4.94
N ARG A 225 -7.64 -21.55 -3.86
CA ARG A 225 -6.51 -20.61 -3.93
C ARG A 225 -5.22 -21.24 -3.41
N SER A 226 -4.11 -20.90 -4.07
CA SER A 226 -2.77 -21.32 -3.67
C SER A 226 -2.04 -20.25 -2.85
N LEU A 227 -0.92 -20.66 -2.23
CA LEU A 227 0.04 -19.71 -1.67
C LEU A 227 0.60 -18.80 -2.77
N CYS A 228 0.75 -17.51 -2.47
CA CYS A 228 1.40 -16.55 -3.38
C CYS A 228 2.89 -16.90 -3.51
N ALA A 229 3.49 -16.67 -4.69
CA ALA A 229 4.92 -16.92 -4.94
C ALA A 229 5.87 -16.28 -3.91
N ASN A 230 5.53 -15.10 -3.39
CA ASN A 230 6.30 -14.39 -2.37
C ASN A 230 5.83 -14.64 -0.92
N CYS A 231 5.01 -15.67 -0.68
CA CYS A 231 4.44 -15.91 0.65
C CYS A 231 5.48 -16.50 1.62
N PRO A 232 5.57 -16.03 2.88
CA PRO A 232 6.48 -16.59 3.89
C PRO A 232 6.18 -18.05 4.27
N ARG A 233 4.98 -18.54 3.95
CA ARG A 233 4.57 -19.91 4.26
C ARG A 233 5.09 -20.94 3.25
N LEU A 234 5.57 -20.50 2.08
CA LEU A 234 6.19 -21.40 1.10
C LEU A 234 7.57 -21.87 1.60
N GLU A 235 7.83 -23.17 1.50
CA GLU A 235 9.11 -23.77 1.96
C GLU A 235 10.33 -23.13 1.30
N ALA A 236 10.27 -22.87 -0.01
CA ALA A 236 11.35 -22.20 -0.75
C ALA A 236 11.70 -20.81 -0.16
N ASN A 237 10.72 -20.12 0.41
CA ASN A 237 10.91 -18.80 1.02
C ASN A 237 11.41 -18.86 2.47
N LYS A 238 11.20 -20.00 3.17
CA LYS A 238 11.73 -20.22 4.53
C LYS A 238 13.23 -20.46 4.53
N LEU A 239 13.73 -21.25 3.57
CA LEU A 239 15.16 -21.59 3.44
C LEU A 239 16.04 -20.37 3.15
N THR A 240 15.49 -19.38 2.42
CA THR A 240 16.20 -18.14 2.06
C THR A 240 16.48 -17.24 3.27
N ASN A 241 15.71 -17.35 4.36
CA ASN A 241 15.91 -16.55 5.57
C ASN A 241 17.01 -17.11 6.49
N LEU A 242 17.34 -18.40 6.39
CA LEU A 242 18.37 -19.05 7.21
C LEU A 242 19.80 -18.79 6.71
N ILE A 243 19.98 -18.59 5.40
CA ILE A 243 21.29 -18.32 4.81
C ILE A 243 21.75 -16.88 5.11
N THR A 244 20.86 -15.89 4.98
CA THR A 244 21.20 -14.49 5.31
C THR A 244 21.43 -14.22 6.81
N ALA A 245 20.94 -15.09 7.71
CA ALA A 245 21.17 -14.93 9.15
C ALA A 245 22.57 -15.41 9.60
N LYS A 246 23.23 -16.31 8.85
CA LYS A 246 24.57 -16.81 9.17
C LYS A 246 25.71 -15.90 8.69
N GLU A 247 25.44 -15.00 7.74
CA GLU A 247 26.47 -14.12 7.14
C GLU A 247 26.59 -12.75 7.83
N VAL A 248 25.80 -12.48 8.89
CA VAL A 248 25.87 -11.23 9.68
C VAL A 248 26.54 -11.44 11.05
N THR A 249 26.93 -12.68 11.38
CA THR A 249 27.62 -13.03 12.63
C THR A 249 29.00 -13.65 12.39
N ALA A 250 29.67 -13.27 11.30
CA ALA A 250 31.06 -13.63 11.02
C ALA A 250 31.85 -12.36 10.68
#